data_AF-A0A8X7Q7T4-F1
#
_entry.id   AF-A0A8X7Q7T4-F1
#
_cell.length_a   1.000
_cell.length_b   1.000
_cell.length_c   1.000
_cell.angle_alpha   90.00
_cell.angle_beta   90.00
_cell.angle_gamma   90.00
#
_symmetry.space_group_name_H-M   'P 1'
#
loop_
_entity.id
_entity.type
_entity.pdbx_description
1 polymer ?
#
loop_
_entity_poly.entity_id
_entity_poly.type
_entity_poly.pdbx_seq_one_letter_code
_entity_poly.pdbx_strand_id
1 'polypeptide(L)'
;MGKSKALYAFSFLALYFSFCTITPTSSTSLQDDFINCLHENTNVDFPLLETLFSPERNVSDYKEVLESTAHNLRYVTESMPKPGFIFKPVHESHVQASVICSNQLGFHHRVRSGGHDYEGLSFVSLMETPFILIDLSKLRQINVDIEDNSAWVQSGATIGELYYRSGGSGFEDSTGGLFVTETQADSETLDRRVLTGGNDLGVGEAEASERLDL
;
A
#
# COMPACT_ATOMS: atom_id res chain seq x y z
N MET A 1 71.46 -17.98 5.96
CA MET A 1 70.60 -17.38 7.02
C MET A 1 69.32 -16.70 6.51
N GLY A 2 68.82 -16.97 5.29
CA GLY A 2 67.75 -16.16 4.67
C GLY A 2 66.39 -16.83 4.42
N LYS A 3 66.28 -18.17 4.51
CA LYS A 3 65.07 -18.88 4.05
C LYS A 3 63.90 -18.84 5.04
N SER A 4 64.17 -18.72 6.34
CA SER A 4 63.14 -18.75 7.38
C SER A 4 62.30 -17.46 7.47
N LYS A 5 62.90 -16.29 7.18
CA LYS A 5 62.20 -14.99 7.22
C LYS A 5 61.13 -14.85 6.13
N ALA A 6 61.35 -15.45 4.96
CA ALA A 6 60.39 -15.44 3.86
C ALA A 6 59.15 -16.29 4.18
N LEU A 7 59.32 -17.44 4.84
CA LEU A 7 58.22 -18.32 5.26
C LEU A 7 57.27 -17.63 6.26
N TYR A 8 57.80 -16.87 7.22
CA TYR A 8 56.97 -16.09 8.13
C TYR A 8 56.22 -14.97 7.39
N ALA A 9 56.85 -14.29 6.42
CA ALA A 9 56.19 -13.24 5.64
C ALA A 9 55.01 -13.77 4.81
N PHE A 10 55.14 -14.94 4.17
CA PHE A 10 54.02 -15.57 3.46
C PHE A 10 52.90 -16.01 4.40
N SER A 11 53.24 -16.48 5.60
CA SER A 11 52.25 -16.86 6.62
C SER A 11 51.45 -15.66 7.14
N PHE A 12 52.11 -14.52 7.41
CA PHE A 12 51.43 -13.28 7.82
C PHE A 12 50.55 -12.70 6.70
N LEU A 13 51.00 -12.78 5.45
CA LEU A 13 50.23 -12.30 4.29
C LEU A 13 48.97 -13.15 4.03
N ALA A 14 49.06 -14.47 4.23
CA ALA A 14 47.91 -15.38 4.14
C ALA A 14 46.88 -15.13 5.26
N LEU A 15 47.36 -14.87 6.49
CA LEU A 15 46.50 -14.55 7.63
C LEU A 15 45.78 -13.19 7.46
N TYR A 16 46.46 -12.22 6.85
CA TYR A 16 45.87 -10.92 6.50
C TYR A 16 44.77 -11.07 5.43
N PHE A 17 45.03 -11.86 4.38
CA PHE A 17 44.03 -12.12 3.33
C PHE A 17 42.81 -12.90 3.87
N SER A 18 43.02 -13.79 4.84
CA SER A 18 41.95 -14.52 5.53
C SER A 18 41.07 -13.64 6.45
N PHE A 19 41.58 -12.52 6.94
CA PHE A 19 40.81 -11.56 7.75
C PHE A 19 40.05 -10.53 6.90
N CYS A 20 40.44 -10.33 5.64
CA CYS A 20 39.78 -9.37 4.73
C CYS A 20 38.51 -9.88 4.05
N THR A 21 38.12 -11.16 4.23
CA THR A 21 36.93 -11.73 3.57
C THR A 21 35.64 -11.63 4.40
N ILE A 22 35.67 -11.02 5.60
CA ILE A 22 34.45 -10.78 6.38
C ILE A 22 33.93 -9.38 6.01
N THR A 23 33.27 -9.28 4.86
CA THR A 23 32.32 -8.18 4.66
C THR A 23 31.06 -8.55 5.43
N PRO A 24 30.58 -7.73 6.39
CA PRO A 24 29.25 -7.92 6.94
C PRO A 24 28.25 -7.58 5.84
N THR A 25 27.80 -8.58 5.09
CA THR A 25 26.64 -8.45 4.21
C THR A 25 25.40 -8.45 5.08
N SER A 26 25.09 -7.31 5.69
CA SER A 26 23.74 -7.03 6.18
C SER A 26 22.92 -6.63 4.96
N SER A 27 22.43 -7.60 4.19
CA SER A 27 21.31 -7.34 3.30
C SER A 27 20.07 -7.27 4.18
N THR A 28 19.68 -6.07 4.60
CA THR A 28 18.34 -5.84 5.16
C THR A 28 17.32 -6.24 4.11
N SER A 29 16.20 -6.83 4.53
CA SER A 29 15.16 -7.16 3.56
C SER A 29 14.58 -5.85 3.01
N LEU A 30 14.16 -5.83 1.74
CA LEU A 30 13.48 -4.67 1.13
C LEU A 30 12.26 -4.23 1.98
N GLN A 31 11.65 -5.19 2.69
CA GLN A 31 10.62 -4.96 3.69
C GLN A 31 11.12 -4.14 4.89
N ASP A 32 12.30 -4.44 5.45
CA ASP A 32 12.84 -3.71 6.60
C ASP A 32 13.18 -2.26 6.23
N ASP A 33 13.78 -2.06 5.05
CA ASP A 33 14.08 -0.71 4.55
C ASP A 33 12.81 0.10 4.33
N PHE A 34 11.75 -0.54 3.82
CA PHE A 34 10.43 0.09 3.68
C PHE A 34 9.81 0.47 5.03
N ILE A 35 9.87 -0.42 6.03
CA ILE A 35 9.36 -0.14 7.38
C ILE A 35 10.12 1.02 8.03
N ASN A 36 11.46 1.03 7.91
CA ASN A 36 12.27 2.12 8.44
C ASN A 36 11.93 3.44 7.77
N CYS A 37 11.81 3.46 6.44
CA CYS A 37 11.39 4.65 5.72
C CYS A 37 9.99 5.12 6.14
N LEU A 38 9.03 4.21 6.37
CA LEU A 38 7.72 4.59 6.88
C LEU A 38 7.82 5.30 8.24
N HIS A 39 8.60 4.74 9.18
CA HIS A 39 8.81 5.37 10.50
C HIS A 39 9.48 6.75 10.40
N GLU A 40 10.29 7.00 9.38
CA GLU A 40 10.89 8.32 9.14
C GLU A 40 9.92 9.33 8.53
N ASN A 41 8.88 8.86 7.82
CA ASN A 41 7.93 9.70 7.07
C ASN A 41 6.54 9.80 7.73
N THR A 42 6.27 9.12 8.85
CA THR A 42 5.03 9.25 9.61
C THR A 42 5.29 9.38 11.12
N ASN A 43 4.50 10.22 11.78
CA ASN A 43 4.49 10.35 13.24
C ASN A 43 3.39 9.49 13.90
N VAL A 44 2.65 8.72 13.10
CA VAL A 44 1.58 7.84 13.56
C VAL A 44 2.12 6.42 13.63
N ASP A 45 1.98 5.79 14.80
CA ASP A 45 2.37 4.40 14.99
C ASP A 45 1.41 3.45 14.26
N PHE A 46 1.94 2.35 13.74
CA PHE A 46 1.16 1.30 13.10
C PHE A 46 1.60 -0.10 13.55
N PRO A 47 0.65 -0.99 13.91
CA PRO A 47 0.98 -2.34 14.33
C PRO A 47 1.37 -3.20 13.12
N LEU A 48 2.65 -3.56 13.01
CA LEU A 48 3.19 -4.32 11.87
C LEU A 48 2.51 -5.67 11.63
N LEU A 49 1.98 -6.32 12.68
CA LEU A 49 1.30 -7.61 12.56
C LEU A 49 -0.06 -7.50 11.85
N GLU A 50 -0.74 -6.36 11.97
CA GLU A 50 -2.06 -6.14 11.36
C GLU A 50 -1.98 -5.33 10.06
N THR A 51 -0.84 -4.70 9.80
CA THR A 51 -0.65 -3.77 8.68
C THR A 51 0.30 -4.29 7.62
N LEU A 52 1.20 -5.23 7.91
CA LEU A 52 2.17 -5.68 6.92
C LEU A 52 2.21 -7.21 6.82
N PHE A 53 1.97 -7.70 5.60
CA PHE A 53 1.84 -9.12 5.29
C PHE A 53 2.86 -9.51 4.23
N SER A 54 3.66 -10.53 4.51
CA SER A 54 4.60 -11.10 3.55
C SER A 54 4.67 -12.62 3.64
N PRO A 55 5.05 -13.30 2.56
CA PRO A 55 5.27 -14.75 2.58
C PRO A 55 6.33 -15.17 3.61
N GLU A 56 7.32 -14.31 3.86
CA GLU A 56 8.42 -14.54 4.80
C GLU A 56 7.96 -14.55 6.27
N ARG A 57 6.89 -13.80 6.60
CA ARG A 57 6.34 -13.75 7.95
C ARG A 57 5.28 -14.82 8.19
N ASN A 58 4.25 -14.84 7.34
CA ASN A 58 3.15 -15.80 7.44
C ASN A 58 2.50 -15.98 6.07
N VAL A 59 2.78 -17.12 5.44
CA VAL A 59 2.26 -17.48 4.12
C VAL A 59 0.74 -17.58 4.10
N SER A 60 0.11 -18.06 5.19
CA SER A 60 -1.34 -18.24 5.26
C SER A 60 -2.04 -16.90 5.28
N ASP A 61 -1.64 -16.01 6.20
CA ASP A 61 -2.26 -14.69 6.35
C ASP A 61 -2.02 -13.82 5.11
N TYR A 62 -0.80 -13.87 4.55
CA TYR A 62 -0.48 -13.19 3.30
C TYR A 62 -1.41 -13.63 2.17
N LYS A 63 -1.62 -14.94 2.01
CA LYS A 63 -2.51 -15.49 0.99
C LYS A 63 -3.95 -15.06 1.22
N GLU A 64 -4.43 -15.17 2.47
CA GLU A 64 -5.79 -14.77 2.84
C GLU A 64 -6.04 -13.28 2.53
N VAL A 65 -5.12 -12.39 2.92
CA VAL A 65 -5.24 -10.96 2.65
C VAL A 65 -5.17 -10.66 1.15
N LEU A 66 -4.25 -11.31 0.41
CA LEU A 66 -4.15 -11.14 -1.04
C LEU A 66 -5.44 -11.56 -1.76
N GLU A 67 -6.04 -12.67 -1.35
CA GLU A 67 -7.22 -13.27 -2.00
C GLU A 67 -8.55 -12.68 -1.53
N SER A 68 -8.61 -12.09 -0.33
CA SER A 68 -9.85 -11.61 0.30
C SER A 68 -10.71 -10.66 -0.55
N THR A 69 -10.06 -9.79 -1.34
CA THR A 69 -10.72 -8.83 -2.25
C THR A 69 -10.35 -9.06 -3.71
N ALA A 70 -9.75 -10.22 -4.03
CA ALA A 70 -9.45 -10.61 -5.41
C ALA A 70 -10.72 -11.14 -6.08
N HIS A 71 -11.54 -10.25 -6.63
CA HIS A 71 -12.81 -10.62 -7.25
C HIS A 71 -12.64 -11.49 -8.52
N ASN A 72 -11.55 -11.29 -9.28
CA ASN A 72 -11.26 -12.08 -10.47
C ASN A 72 -10.25 -13.21 -10.18
N LEU A 73 -10.77 -14.42 -9.94
CA LEU A 73 -9.96 -15.61 -9.63
C LEU A 73 -8.99 -16.02 -10.74
N ARG A 74 -9.16 -15.53 -11.97
CA ARG A 74 -8.20 -15.75 -13.07
C ARG A 74 -6.79 -15.27 -12.72
N TYR A 75 -6.69 -14.26 -11.86
CA TYR A 75 -5.45 -13.59 -11.50
C TYR A 75 -4.86 -14.05 -10.17
N VAL A 76 -5.48 -15.04 -9.50
CA VAL A 76 -5.05 -15.60 -8.21
C VAL A 76 -4.17 -16.86 -8.40
N THR A 77 -3.92 -17.28 -9.63
CA THR A 77 -3.17 -18.50 -9.92
C THR A 77 -1.69 -18.39 -9.53
N GLU A 78 -1.05 -19.52 -9.24
CA GLU A 78 0.37 -19.57 -8.85
C GLU A 78 1.32 -19.03 -9.93
N SER A 79 0.90 -19.03 -11.20
CA SER A 79 1.67 -18.51 -12.32
C SER A 79 1.71 -16.99 -12.40
N MET A 80 0.82 -16.28 -11.71
CA MET A 80 0.80 -14.82 -11.75
C MET A 80 1.81 -14.22 -10.76
N PRO A 81 2.53 -13.14 -11.14
CA PRO A 81 3.43 -12.44 -10.24
C PRO A 81 2.68 -11.87 -9.04
N LYS A 82 3.19 -12.16 -7.85
CA LYS A 82 2.62 -11.73 -6.57
C LYS A 82 3.43 -10.57 -5.99
N PRO A 83 2.80 -9.67 -5.21
CA PRO A 83 3.53 -8.59 -4.55
C PRO A 83 4.52 -9.15 -3.54
N GLY A 84 5.68 -8.51 -3.39
CA GLY A 84 6.69 -8.92 -2.40
C GLY A 84 6.13 -8.90 -0.98
N PHE A 85 5.33 -7.89 -0.68
CA PHE A 85 4.51 -7.78 0.53
C PHE A 85 3.30 -6.88 0.30
N ILE A 86 2.37 -6.93 1.24
CA ILE A 86 1.14 -6.11 1.27
C ILE A 86 1.21 -5.21 2.49
N PHE A 87 0.98 -3.92 2.29
CA PHE A 87 0.85 -2.93 3.35
C PHE A 87 -0.59 -2.41 3.42
N LYS A 88 -1.19 -2.42 4.62
CA LYS A 88 -2.54 -1.96 4.92
C LYS A 88 -2.47 -0.71 5.79
N PRO A 89 -2.41 0.50 5.21
CA PRO A 89 -2.36 1.75 5.96
C PRO A 89 -3.61 1.93 6.84
N VAL A 90 -3.40 2.28 8.10
CA VAL A 90 -4.47 2.60 9.06
C VAL A 90 -4.73 4.11 9.24
N HIS A 91 -3.91 4.94 8.59
CA HIS A 91 -4.00 6.40 8.63
C HIS A 91 -3.58 6.96 7.27
N GLU A 92 -4.10 8.11 6.87
CA GLU A 92 -3.83 8.74 5.57
C GLU A 92 -2.35 9.07 5.37
N SER A 93 -1.66 9.52 6.43
CA SER A 93 -0.20 9.76 6.40
C SER A 93 0.59 8.52 6.00
N HIS A 94 0.11 7.32 6.34
CA HIS A 94 0.77 6.07 5.96
C HIS A 94 0.72 5.84 4.45
N VAL A 95 -0.31 6.33 3.76
CA VAL A 95 -0.42 6.19 2.31
C VAL A 95 0.60 7.07 1.62
N GLN A 96 0.69 8.35 2.02
CA GLN A 96 1.69 9.29 1.50
C GLN A 96 3.11 8.76 1.74
N ALA A 97 3.40 8.32 2.97
CA ALA A 97 4.69 7.72 3.32
C ALA A 97 4.99 6.48 2.47
N SER A 98 4.00 5.62 2.21
CA SER A 98 4.20 4.42 1.38
C SER A 98 4.62 4.75 -0.05
N VAL A 99 4.03 5.78 -0.65
CA VAL A 99 4.36 6.22 -2.01
C VAL A 99 5.78 6.80 -2.05
N ILE A 100 6.11 7.67 -1.08
CA ILE A 100 7.45 8.24 -0.92
C ILE A 100 8.50 7.12 -0.78
N CYS A 101 8.28 6.18 0.13
CA CYS A 101 9.21 5.09 0.40
C CYS A 101 9.36 4.13 -0.76
N SER A 102 8.27 3.83 -1.48
CA SER A 102 8.33 2.99 -2.69
C SER A 102 9.22 3.62 -3.76
N ASN A 103 9.06 4.94 -3.98
CA ASN A 103 9.85 5.69 -4.94
C ASN A 103 11.31 5.80 -4.53
N GLN A 104 11.60 6.06 -3.24
CA GLN A 104 12.97 6.14 -2.72
C GLN A 104 13.72 4.81 -2.81
N LEU A 105 13.03 3.70 -2.54
CA LEU A 105 13.60 2.35 -2.58
C LEU A 105 13.59 1.74 -3.99
N GLY A 106 12.99 2.43 -4.97
CA GLY A 106 13.07 2.09 -6.39
C GLY A 106 12.26 0.87 -6.80
N PHE A 107 11.16 0.58 -6.10
CA PHE A 107 10.22 -0.49 -6.49
C PHE A 107 8.84 0.07 -6.82
N HIS A 108 8.10 -0.68 -7.65
CA HIS A 108 6.77 -0.28 -8.06
C HIS A 108 5.76 -0.55 -6.93
N HIS A 109 4.73 0.27 -6.84
CA HIS A 109 3.61 0.06 -5.92
C HIS A 109 2.31 -0.06 -6.71
N ARG A 110 1.41 -0.91 -6.23
CA ARG A 110 0.03 -1.03 -6.71
C ARG A 110 -0.91 -0.68 -5.59
N VAL A 111 -1.99 0.02 -5.90
CA VAL A 111 -2.96 0.47 -4.91
C VAL A 111 -4.25 -0.30 -5.11
N ARG A 112 -4.81 -0.81 -4.03
CA ARG A 112 -6.06 -1.56 -4.03
C ARG A 112 -7.01 -1.00 -2.99
N SER A 113 -8.17 -0.56 -3.45
CA SER A 113 -9.34 -0.28 -2.61
C SER A 113 -10.21 -1.54 -2.53
N GLY A 114 -11.32 -1.62 -3.26
CA GLY A 114 -12.27 -2.74 -3.23
C GLY A 114 -11.88 -3.94 -4.10
N GLY A 115 -10.82 -3.86 -4.91
CA GLY A 115 -10.37 -4.97 -5.76
C GLY A 115 -11.31 -5.32 -6.92
N HIS A 116 -12.19 -4.38 -7.30
CA HIS A 116 -13.13 -4.51 -8.42
C HIS A 116 -12.49 -4.28 -9.80
N ASP A 117 -11.16 -4.17 -9.87
CA ASP A 117 -10.49 -4.06 -11.15
C ASP A 117 -10.68 -5.37 -11.95
N TYR A 118 -11.42 -5.27 -13.04
CA TYR A 118 -11.74 -6.39 -13.92
C TYR A 118 -10.49 -7.06 -14.48
N GLU A 119 -9.40 -6.30 -14.65
CA GLU A 119 -8.13 -6.79 -15.18
C GLU A 119 -7.10 -7.17 -14.11
N GLY A 120 -7.44 -7.04 -12.82
CA GLY A 120 -6.57 -7.44 -11.71
C GLY A 120 -5.23 -6.70 -11.62
N LEU A 121 -5.07 -5.59 -12.34
CA LEU A 121 -3.93 -4.67 -12.30
C LEU A 121 -3.72 -4.11 -10.89
N SER A 122 -4.79 -4.03 -10.09
CA SER A 122 -4.69 -3.60 -8.70
C SER A 122 -3.94 -4.58 -7.79
N PHE A 123 -3.65 -5.82 -8.22
CA PHE A 123 -2.93 -6.82 -7.40
C PHE A 123 -1.95 -7.73 -8.14
N VAL A 124 -1.89 -7.67 -9.48
CA VAL A 124 -0.94 -8.40 -10.32
C VAL A 124 -0.18 -7.45 -11.23
N SER A 125 1.14 -7.64 -11.32
CA SER A 125 1.99 -6.93 -12.30
C SER A 125 2.82 -7.91 -13.13
N LEU A 126 2.55 -7.94 -14.44
CA LEU A 126 3.29 -8.77 -15.40
C LEU A 126 4.60 -8.13 -15.88
N MET A 127 4.79 -6.82 -15.65
CA MET A 127 5.88 -6.04 -16.26
C MET A 127 6.80 -5.37 -15.23
N GLU A 128 6.36 -5.20 -14.00
CA GLU A 128 7.03 -4.37 -12.99
C GLU A 128 7.28 -5.19 -11.72
N THR A 129 8.30 -6.04 -11.74
CA THR A 129 8.70 -6.85 -10.58
C THR A 129 10.11 -6.46 -10.11
N PRO A 130 10.35 -6.34 -8.78
CA PRO A 130 9.40 -6.51 -7.68
C PRO A 130 8.44 -5.31 -7.51
N PHE A 131 7.21 -5.59 -7.05
CA PHE A 131 6.25 -4.56 -6.65
C PHE A 131 5.63 -4.87 -5.28
N ILE A 132 5.07 -3.85 -4.64
CA ILE A 132 4.31 -3.96 -3.39
C ILE A 132 2.83 -3.64 -3.62
N LEU A 133 1.99 -4.10 -2.71
CA LEU A 133 0.56 -3.80 -2.72
C LEU A 133 0.19 -2.92 -1.53
N ILE A 134 -0.35 -1.73 -1.79
CA ILE A 134 -0.91 -0.82 -0.79
C ILE A 134 -2.44 -1.03 -0.79
N ASP A 135 -2.96 -1.65 0.26
CA ASP A 135 -4.37 -2.02 0.38
C ASP A 135 -5.10 -1.08 1.36
N LEU A 136 -5.96 -0.23 0.80
CA LEU A 136 -6.66 0.84 1.50
C LEU A 136 -7.89 0.36 2.28
N SER A 137 -8.17 -0.94 2.34
CA SER A 137 -9.39 -1.48 2.98
C SER A 137 -9.50 -1.19 4.49
N LYS A 138 -8.49 -0.62 5.14
CA LYS A 138 -8.56 -0.15 6.53
C LYS A 138 -9.04 1.31 6.64
N LEU A 139 -8.97 2.10 5.57
CA LEU A 139 -9.43 3.49 5.50
C LEU A 139 -10.89 3.52 5.00
N ARG A 140 -11.85 3.38 5.92
CA ARG A 140 -13.29 3.22 5.60
C ARG A 140 -14.20 4.21 6.34
N GLN A 141 -13.67 5.34 6.77
CA GLN A 141 -14.49 6.38 7.38
C GLN A 141 -15.43 6.98 6.34
N ILE A 142 -16.67 7.22 6.77
CA ILE A 142 -17.67 7.95 6.00
C ILE A 142 -18.28 8.95 6.95
N ASN A 143 -18.24 10.22 6.57
CA ASN A 143 -18.86 11.32 7.30
C ASN A 143 -19.93 11.95 6.42
N VAL A 144 -21.17 11.95 6.88
CA VAL A 144 -22.31 12.50 6.13
C VAL A 144 -22.69 13.84 6.75
N ASP A 145 -22.70 14.88 5.93
CA ASP A 145 -23.20 16.20 6.27
C ASP A 145 -24.60 16.37 5.67
N ILE A 146 -25.61 16.36 6.55
CA ILE A 146 -27.01 16.49 6.16
C ILE A 146 -27.34 17.95 5.80
N GLU A 147 -26.66 18.92 6.41
CA GLU A 147 -26.92 20.34 6.17
C GLU A 147 -26.40 20.76 4.79
N ASP A 148 -25.22 20.26 4.42
CA ASP A 148 -24.58 20.48 3.12
C ASP A 148 -25.00 19.44 2.05
N ASN A 149 -25.81 18.46 2.44
CA ASN A 149 -26.23 17.32 1.61
C ASN A 149 -25.05 16.64 0.88
N SER A 150 -23.95 16.49 1.61
CA SER A 150 -22.67 15.97 1.11
C SER A 150 -22.15 14.83 1.98
N ALA A 151 -21.33 13.97 1.39
CA ALA A 151 -20.68 12.89 2.13
C ALA A 151 -19.20 12.81 1.79
N TRP A 152 -18.38 12.63 2.82
CA TRP A 152 -16.97 12.35 2.70
C TRP A 152 -16.74 10.87 2.90
N VAL A 153 -16.04 10.26 1.94
CA VAL A 153 -15.88 8.81 1.88
C VAL A 153 -14.41 8.49 1.66
N GLN A 154 -13.81 7.79 2.62
CA GLN A 154 -12.46 7.27 2.47
C GLN A 154 -12.43 6.15 1.42
N SER A 155 -11.30 6.06 0.73
CA SER A 155 -11.14 5.21 -0.45
C SER A 155 -11.37 3.71 -0.21
N GLY A 156 -11.22 3.19 1.00
CA GLY A 156 -11.47 1.78 1.32
C GLY A 156 -12.92 1.44 1.66
N ALA A 157 -13.82 2.42 1.73
CA ALA A 157 -15.24 2.20 1.96
C ALA A 157 -15.93 1.66 0.70
N THR A 158 -16.85 0.71 0.90
CA THR A 158 -17.68 0.15 -0.17
C THR A 158 -18.96 0.96 -0.36
N ILE A 159 -19.53 0.90 -1.55
CA ILE A 159 -20.81 1.58 -1.85
C ILE A 159 -21.94 1.11 -0.92
N GLY A 160 -21.93 -0.16 -0.50
CA GLY A 160 -22.89 -0.69 0.47
C GLY A 160 -22.78 -0.03 1.85
N GLU A 161 -21.56 0.29 2.30
CA GLU A 161 -21.34 1.01 3.56
C GLU A 161 -21.82 2.47 3.48
N LEU A 162 -21.64 3.11 2.32
CA LEU A 162 -22.16 4.45 2.05
C LEU A 162 -23.69 4.47 2.09
N TYR A 163 -24.35 3.56 1.38
CA TYR A 163 -25.82 3.45 1.38
C TYR A 163 -26.37 3.17 2.78
N TYR A 164 -25.71 2.30 3.56
CA TYR A 164 -26.15 1.99 4.92
C TYR A 164 -26.11 3.22 5.85
N ARG A 165 -25.03 4.03 5.78
CA ARG A 165 -24.90 5.25 6.58
C ARG A 165 -25.84 6.36 6.13
N SER A 166 -26.08 6.45 4.82
CA SER A 166 -26.96 7.45 4.19
C SER A 166 -28.45 7.17 4.44
N GLY A 167 -28.87 5.90 4.35
CA GLY A 167 -30.26 5.49 4.55
C GLY A 167 -30.78 5.70 5.98
N GLY A 168 -29.88 5.79 6.96
CA GLY A 168 -30.22 6.14 8.35
C GLY A 168 -30.30 7.64 8.64
N SER A 169 -29.79 8.49 7.74
CA SER A 169 -29.60 9.94 7.96
C SER A 169 -30.54 10.82 7.12
N GLY A 170 -31.37 10.24 6.24
CA GLY A 170 -32.28 11.00 5.36
C GLY A 170 -31.59 11.61 4.13
N PHE A 171 -30.37 11.17 3.83
CA PHE A 171 -29.58 11.55 2.66
C PHE A 171 -30.11 10.86 1.40
N GLU A 172 -30.50 11.63 0.37
CA GLU A 172 -30.93 11.11 -0.94
C GLU A 172 -29.74 11.01 -1.89
N ASP A 173 -29.07 9.86 -1.89
CA ASP A 173 -27.99 9.57 -2.83
C ASP A 173 -28.54 9.47 -4.27
N SER A 174 -28.31 10.52 -5.06
CA SER A 174 -28.70 10.59 -6.47
C SER A 174 -27.69 9.89 -7.39
N THR A 175 -26.54 9.46 -6.86
CA THR A 175 -25.42 8.93 -7.64
C THR A 175 -25.42 7.40 -7.63
N GLY A 176 -26.41 6.80 -8.31
CA GLY A 176 -26.56 5.35 -8.48
C GLY A 176 -25.44 4.64 -9.27
N GLY A 177 -24.20 5.09 -9.20
CA GLY A 177 -23.08 4.55 -9.95
C GLY A 177 -21.72 5.20 -9.69
N LEU A 178 -21.53 6.00 -8.63
CA LEU A 178 -20.19 6.51 -8.32
C LEU A 178 -19.34 5.36 -7.75
N PHE A 179 -18.69 4.63 -8.66
CA PHE A 179 -17.56 3.78 -8.31
C PHE A 179 -16.57 4.67 -7.57
N VAL A 180 -16.21 4.28 -6.35
CA VAL A 180 -14.96 4.74 -5.71
C VAL A 180 -13.84 4.14 -6.56
N THR A 181 -13.67 4.69 -7.77
CA THR A 181 -12.71 4.23 -8.75
C THR A 181 -11.36 4.49 -8.13
N GLU A 182 -10.67 3.40 -7.81
CA GLU A 182 -9.23 3.27 -7.93
C GLU A 182 -8.52 4.59 -7.67
N THR A 183 -8.40 4.96 -6.40
CA THR A 183 -7.48 6.02 -6.02
C THR A 183 -6.10 5.55 -6.42
N GLN A 184 -5.61 6.08 -7.52
CA GLN A 184 -4.19 6.15 -7.75
C GLN A 184 -3.64 6.89 -6.53
N ALA A 185 -2.77 6.24 -5.77
CA ALA A 185 -2.05 6.90 -4.68
C ALA A 185 -0.99 7.82 -5.30
N ASP A 186 -1.42 8.77 -6.12
CA ASP A 186 -0.70 10.01 -6.27
C ASP A 186 -0.88 10.74 -4.94
N SER A 187 0.14 11.44 -4.45
CA SER A 187 0.22 11.99 -3.09
C SER A 187 -0.92 12.94 -2.67
N GLU A 188 -1.88 13.20 -3.57
CA GLU A 188 -2.82 14.32 -3.53
C GLU A 188 -4.30 13.90 -3.34
N THR A 189 -4.68 12.61 -3.43
CA THR A 189 -6.11 12.24 -3.31
C THR A 189 -6.37 10.92 -2.60
N LEU A 190 -6.62 10.99 -1.28
CA LEU A 190 -7.04 9.84 -0.45
C LEU A 190 -8.53 9.84 -0.11
N ASP A 191 -9.16 11.00 -0.20
CA ASP A 191 -10.56 11.23 0.13
C ASP A 191 -11.30 11.89 -1.04
N ARG A 192 -12.58 11.53 -1.19
CA ARG A 192 -13.49 12.17 -2.13
C ARG A 192 -14.69 12.76 -1.41
N ARG A 193 -15.05 13.98 -1.80
CA ARG A 193 -16.32 14.59 -1.44
C ARG A 193 -17.35 14.19 -2.49
N VAL A 194 -18.46 13.61 -2.05
CA VAL A 194 -19.62 13.29 -2.88
C VAL A 194 -20.67 14.37 -2.64
N LEU A 195 -21.03 15.09 -3.71
CA LEU A 195 -22.11 16.07 -3.71
C LEU A 195 -23.33 15.47 -4.42
N THR A 196 -24.52 15.66 -3.86
CA THR A 196 -25.78 15.32 -4.57
C THR A 196 -26.30 16.58 -5.26
N GLY A 197 -26.35 16.54 -6.60
CA GLY A 197 -26.81 17.66 -7.41
C GLY A 197 -28.29 17.95 -7.19
N GLY A 198 -28.63 19.21 -6.90
CA GLY A 198 -30.02 19.65 -6.77
C GLY A 198 -30.75 19.60 -8.10
N ASN A 199 -31.86 18.85 -8.16
CA ASN A 199 -33.04 18.91 -9.06
C ASN A 199 -32.92 19.25 -10.56
N ASP A 200 -31.74 19.36 -11.16
CA ASP A 200 -31.55 19.37 -12.60
C ASP A 200 -30.86 18.07 -13.02
N LEU A 201 -31.24 17.56 -14.20
CA LEU A 201 -30.82 16.31 -14.83
C LEU A 201 -29.30 16.24 -15.18
N GLY A 202 -28.43 16.80 -14.34
CA GLY A 202 -26.99 16.81 -14.47
C GLY A 202 -26.33 15.76 -13.58
N VAL A 203 -25.39 15.02 -14.15
CA VAL A 203 -24.47 14.11 -13.49
C VAL A 203 -23.86 14.80 -12.26
N GLY A 204 -24.07 14.27 -11.06
CA GLY A 204 -23.39 14.76 -9.86
C GLY A 204 -21.88 14.52 -9.96
N GLU A 205 -21.08 15.59 -9.91
CA GLU A 205 -19.62 15.51 -9.90
C GLU A 205 -19.12 15.23 -8.48
N ALA A 206 -18.22 14.25 -8.35
CA ALA A 206 -17.45 14.02 -7.13
C ALA A 206 -16.17 14.87 -7.20
N GLU A 207 -16.01 15.81 -6.28
CA GLU A 207 -14.79 16.60 -6.18
C GLU A 207 -13.76 15.86 -5.31
N ALA A 208 -12.58 15.63 -5.86
CA ALA A 208 -11.40 15.35 -5.06
C ALA A 208 -11.07 16.63 -4.29
N SER A 209 -11.23 16.62 -2.97
CA SER A 209 -10.93 17.77 -2.14
C SER A 209 -9.78 17.43 -1.23
N GLU A 210 -8.70 18.18 -1.45
CA GLU A 210 -7.42 18.09 -0.74
C GLU A 210 -7.61 18.58 0.70
N ARG A 211 -7.63 17.67 1.67
CA ARG A 211 -7.52 18.06 3.07
C ARG A 211 -6.04 18.24 3.42
N LEU A 212 -5.49 19.39 3.03
CA LEU A 212 -4.27 19.94 3.63
C LEU A 212 -4.60 20.44 5.05
N ASP A 213 -4.65 19.52 6.02
CA ASP A 213 -4.48 19.93 7.42
C ASP A 213 -2.99 19.83 7.75
N LEU A 214 -2.31 20.99 7.67
CA LEU A 214 -0.94 21.25 8.11
C LEU A 214 -0.71 20.92 9.59
#